data_AF-A0A8W8M1P3-F1
#
_entry.id   AF-A0A8W8M1P3-F1
#
_cell.length_a   1.000
_cell.length_b   1.000
_cell.length_c   1.000
_cell.angle_alpha   90.00
_cell.angle_beta   90.00
_cell.angle_gamma   90.00
#
_symmetry.space_group_name_H-M   'P 1'
#
loop_
_entity.id
_entity.type
_entity.pdbx_description
1 polymer ?
#
loop_
_entity_poly.entity_id
_entity_poly.type
_entity_poly.pdbx_seq_one_letter_code
_entity_poly.pdbx_strand_id
1 'polypeptide(L)'
;DKCYEEGTFYLGKINVTETGYTCRRWDSEDSDVYQVFGQLENYCRSPDGAPFPWCLSTAPGKRWEKCRIPICGSKTTTTIPTTISVKSNQLFSNDSESPISAENYRKSIKKNTLTVEIITVVTLGCVLVLLIGIVYIILMLRQNRLQYLVQTVPSQKARHSVNNAYDIGFSDEQPIVNSHF
;
A
#
# COMPACT_ATOMS: atom_id res chain seq x y z
N ASP A 1 22.65 7.79 -19.70
CA ASP A 1 23.24 8.47 -18.53
C ASP A 1 23.65 9.93 -18.78
N LYS A 2 23.69 10.41 -20.04
CA LYS A 2 24.04 11.80 -20.37
C LYS A 2 22.94 12.85 -20.17
N CYS A 3 21.68 12.43 -20.12
CA CYS A 3 20.50 13.28 -20.00
C CYS A 3 19.47 12.64 -19.05
N TYR A 4 18.45 13.39 -18.62
CA TYR A 4 17.34 12.88 -17.82
C TYR A 4 15.99 13.06 -18.52
N GLU A 5 15.00 12.23 -18.14
CA GLU A 5 13.59 12.39 -18.49
C GLU A 5 12.80 12.74 -17.23
N GLU A 6 11.80 13.61 -17.35
CA GLU A 6 11.04 14.08 -16.18
C GLU A 6 10.29 12.94 -15.48
N GLY A 7 10.35 12.90 -14.16
CA GLY A 7 9.70 11.87 -13.34
C GLY A 7 10.36 10.49 -13.44
N THR A 8 11.52 10.38 -14.10
CA THR A 8 12.31 9.15 -14.16
C THR A 8 13.53 9.22 -13.25
N PHE A 9 14.05 8.06 -12.87
CA PHE A 9 15.26 7.98 -12.09
C PHE A 9 16.50 8.17 -12.97
N TYR A 10 17.21 9.29 -12.79
CA TYR A 10 18.47 9.55 -13.48
C TYR A 10 19.58 8.64 -12.95
N LEU A 11 20.15 7.82 -13.83
CA LEU A 11 21.17 6.81 -13.48
C LEU A 11 22.62 7.25 -13.75
N GLY A 12 22.83 8.48 -14.23
CA GLY A 12 24.17 8.96 -14.54
C GLY A 12 24.97 9.42 -13.31
N LYS A 13 26.18 9.92 -13.60
CA LYS A 13 27.20 10.25 -12.58
C LYS A 13 27.50 11.75 -12.46
N ILE A 14 26.65 12.61 -13.03
CA ILE A 14 26.79 14.06 -12.86
C ILE A 14 26.58 14.40 -11.38
N ASN A 15 27.48 15.22 -10.83
CA ASN A 15 27.51 15.64 -9.43
C ASN A 15 27.80 17.15 -9.30
N VAL A 16 27.32 17.93 -10.27
CA VAL A 16 27.47 19.38 -10.31
C VAL A 16 26.11 20.02 -10.51
N THR A 17 25.83 21.03 -9.68
CA THR A 17 24.61 21.84 -9.71
C THR A 17 24.57 22.75 -10.95
N GLU A 18 23.41 23.30 -11.27
CA GLU A 18 23.22 24.23 -12.39
C GLU A 18 24.18 25.43 -12.30
N THR A 19 24.31 26.01 -11.10
CA THR A 19 25.23 27.13 -10.83
C THR A 19 26.69 26.73 -10.66
N GLY A 20 27.02 25.44 -10.67
CA GLY A 20 28.40 24.94 -10.69
C GLY A 20 28.98 24.51 -9.34
N TYR A 21 28.22 24.54 -8.25
CA TYR A 21 28.62 23.94 -6.98
C TYR A 21 28.66 22.42 -7.05
N THR A 22 29.62 21.82 -6.35
CA THR A 22 29.75 20.37 -6.22
C THR A 22 28.63 19.82 -5.33
N CYS A 23 28.17 18.62 -5.65
CA CYS A 23 27.24 17.89 -4.81
C CYS A 23 27.93 17.28 -3.59
N ARG A 24 27.28 17.37 -2.43
CA ARG A 24 27.61 16.61 -1.21
C ARG A 24 27.10 15.18 -1.35
N ARG A 25 27.73 14.24 -0.63
CA ARG A 25 27.25 12.85 -0.58
C ARG A 25 25.89 12.77 0.09
N TRP A 26 25.05 11.83 -0.36
CA TRP A 26 23.72 11.63 0.22
C TRP A 26 23.77 11.17 1.68
N ASP A 27 24.77 10.37 2.04
CA ASP A 27 25.00 9.89 3.41
C ASP A 27 25.61 10.93 4.35
N SER A 28 25.82 12.17 3.89
CA SER A 28 26.33 13.26 4.74
C SER A 28 25.26 13.90 5.63
N GLU A 29 23.98 13.62 5.37
CA GLU A 29 22.87 14.08 6.19
C GLU A 29 22.18 12.89 6.86
N ASP A 30 21.89 13.04 8.15
CA ASP A 30 21.18 12.02 8.93
C ASP A 30 19.67 12.09 8.62
N SER A 31 19.28 11.42 7.54
CA SER A 31 17.91 11.31 7.05
C SER A 31 17.70 9.93 6.47
N ASP A 32 16.70 9.19 6.98
CA ASP A 32 16.35 7.84 6.50
C ASP A 32 16.17 7.81 4.98
N VAL A 33 15.61 8.88 4.41
CA VAL A 33 15.41 9.03 2.97
C VAL A 33 16.75 9.06 2.23
N TYR A 34 17.75 9.81 2.72
CA TYR A 34 19.03 9.97 2.04
C TYR A 34 19.99 8.80 2.28
N GLN A 35 19.85 8.07 3.38
CA GLN A 35 20.63 6.86 3.65
C GLN A 35 20.42 5.79 2.55
N VAL A 36 19.19 5.67 2.01
CA VAL A 36 18.90 4.78 0.87
C VAL A 36 19.72 5.15 -0.37
N PHE A 37 20.07 6.43 -0.52
CA PHE A 37 20.91 6.94 -1.62
C PHE A 37 22.39 7.03 -1.27
N GLY A 38 22.80 6.64 -0.05
CA GLY A 38 24.19 6.74 0.41
C GLY A 38 25.19 5.98 -0.46
N GLN A 39 24.75 4.86 -1.08
CA GLN A 39 25.57 4.09 -2.02
C GLN A 39 25.73 4.76 -3.40
N LEU A 40 24.96 5.80 -3.68
CA LEU A 40 25.02 6.55 -4.96
C LEU A 40 25.96 7.75 -4.89
N GLU A 41 26.88 7.74 -3.92
CA GLU A 41 27.93 8.75 -3.74
C GLU A 41 27.32 10.16 -3.63
N ASN A 42 27.78 11.10 -4.47
CA ASN A 42 27.28 12.46 -4.57
C ASN A 42 26.59 12.74 -5.91
N TYR A 43 26.07 11.72 -6.59
CA TYR A 43 25.44 11.89 -7.90
C TYR A 43 24.04 12.48 -7.77
N CYS A 44 23.63 13.27 -8.76
CA CYS A 44 22.32 13.91 -8.81
C CYS A 44 21.18 12.89 -8.87
N ARG A 45 20.15 13.04 -8.03
CA ARG A 45 19.00 12.13 -7.93
C ARG A 45 17.71 12.90 -7.66
N SER A 46 16.58 12.21 -7.64
CA SER A 46 15.27 12.79 -7.34
C SER A 46 14.52 11.89 -6.35
N PRO A 47 14.94 11.88 -5.07
CA PRO A 47 14.36 11.00 -4.05
C PRO A 47 12.92 11.37 -3.69
N ASP A 48 12.56 12.64 -3.88
CA ASP A 48 11.25 13.25 -3.60
C ASP A 48 10.30 13.19 -4.81
N GLY A 49 10.73 12.59 -5.92
CA GLY A 49 9.93 12.55 -7.15
C GLY A 49 9.86 13.89 -7.90
N ALA A 50 10.77 14.82 -7.61
CA ALA A 50 10.92 16.04 -8.39
C ALA A 50 11.11 15.74 -9.88
N PRO A 51 10.60 16.60 -10.78
CA PRO A 51 10.70 16.38 -12.23
C PRO A 51 12.12 16.50 -12.77
N PHE A 52 13.09 16.96 -11.97
CA PHE A 52 14.49 17.09 -12.35
C PHE A 52 15.40 16.47 -11.28
N PRO A 53 16.59 15.95 -11.66
CA PRO A 53 17.58 15.53 -10.69
C PRO A 53 18.19 16.74 -9.98
N TRP A 54 18.37 16.62 -8.68
CA TRP A 54 19.01 17.58 -7.81
C TRP A 54 20.00 16.89 -6.88
N CYS A 55 20.77 17.66 -6.13
CA CYS A 55 21.65 17.11 -5.10
C CYS A 55 21.76 18.07 -3.91
N LEU A 56 22.28 17.57 -2.80
CA LEU A 56 22.73 18.41 -1.70
C LEU A 56 23.90 19.27 -2.19
N SER A 57 23.79 20.60 -2.08
CA SER A 57 24.81 21.52 -2.61
C SER A 57 25.84 21.87 -1.55
N THR A 58 27.09 22.15 -1.96
CA THR A 58 28.10 22.81 -1.11
C THR A 58 27.91 24.32 -1.03
N ALA A 59 26.94 24.89 -1.76
CA ALA A 59 26.65 26.31 -1.74
C ALA A 59 26.23 26.79 -0.33
N PRO A 60 26.75 27.92 0.15
CA PRO A 60 26.34 28.48 1.44
C PRO A 60 24.86 28.88 1.40
N GLY A 61 24.11 28.49 2.42
CA GLY A 61 22.70 28.88 2.58
C GLY A 61 21.71 28.15 1.67
N LYS A 62 22.16 27.22 0.81
CA LYS A 62 21.29 26.45 -0.08
C LYS A 62 21.53 24.95 0.11
N ARG A 63 20.59 24.30 0.80
CA ARG A 63 20.71 22.87 1.15
C ARG A 63 20.79 21.97 -0.08
N TRP A 64 19.99 22.26 -1.10
CA TRP A 64 19.89 21.49 -2.34
C TRP A 64 19.80 22.37 -3.57
N GLU A 65 20.21 21.86 -4.72
CA GLU A 65 20.07 22.55 -5.98
C GLU A 65 19.88 21.58 -7.15
N LYS A 66 19.13 22.01 -8.17
CA LYS A 66 18.98 21.31 -9.44
C LYS A 66 20.35 21.08 -10.10
N CYS A 67 20.50 19.92 -10.74
CA CYS A 67 21.74 19.58 -11.41
C CYS A 67 21.83 20.05 -12.86
N ARG A 68 23.07 20.27 -13.31
CA ARG A 68 23.38 20.64 -14.70
C ARG A 68 23.33 19.41 -15.61
N ILE A 69 22.12 18.91 -15.86
CA ILE A 69 21.88 17.74 -16.72
C ILE A 69 20.88 18.16 -17.79
N PRO A 70 21.15 17.90 -19.09
CA PRO A 70 20.18 18.21 -20.14
C PRO A 70 18.98 17.26 -20.09
N ILE A 71 17.81 17.75 -20.52
CA ILE A 71 16.63 16.91 -20.74
C ILE A 71 16.83 16.13 -22.03
N CYS A 72 16.56 14.82 -22.03
CA CYS A 72 16.70 13.98 -23.20
C CYS A 72 15.80 14.50 -24.35
N GLY A 73 16.35 14.59 -25.56
CA GLY A 73 15.64 15.09 -26.74
C GLY A 73 15.42 16.61 -26.77
N SER A 74 15.71 17.34 -25.70
CA SER A 74 15.68 18.81 -25.73
C SER A 74 16.94 19.34 -26.43
N LYS A 75 16.76 20.19 -27.45
CA LYS A 75 17.85 20.96 -28.05
C LYS A 75 18.14 22.21 -27.19
N THR A 76 18.39 22.03 -25.90
CA THR A 76 18.89 23.14 -25.08
C THR A 76 20.41 23.20 -25.21
N THR A 77 20.88 24.17 -25.99
CA THR A 77 22.28 24.54 -26.10
C THR A 77 22.85 24.68 -24.69
N THR A 78 23.73 23.75 -24.32
CA THR A 78 24.47 23.79 -23.07
C THR A 78 25.39 25.00 -23.14
N THR A 79 24.94 26.14 -22.61
CA THR A 79 25.78 27.32 -22.42
C THR A 79 26.75 27.00 -21.27
N ILE A 80 27.89 26.42 -21.64
CA ILE A 80 29.08 26.40 -20.80
C ILE A 80 29.50 27.87 -20.61
N PRO A 81 29.64 28.40 -19.39
CA PRO A 81 30.19 29.73 -19.21
C PRO A 81 31.71 29.64 -19.41
N THR A 82 32.15 29.65 -20.66
CA THR A 82 33.54 29.96 -20.99
C THR A 82 33.58 31.37 -21.53
N THR A 83 34.24 32.22 -20.76
CA THR A 83 34.49 33.64 -20.97
C THR A 83 35.06 33.92 -22.36
N ILE A 84 34.24 34.27 -23.35
CA ILE A 84 34.63 35.11 -24.49
C ILE A 84 33.45 36.00 -24.88
N SER A 85 33.73 37.30 -24.93
CA SER A 85 32.81 38.38 -25.26
C SER A 85 32.10 38.19 -26.60
N VAL A 86 30.77 38.25 -26.59
CA VAL A 86 30.00 38.71 -27.76
C VAL A 86 29.02 39.77 -27.26
N LYS A 87 29.26 41.02 -27.68
CA LYS A 87 28.25 42.07 -27.66
C LYS A 87 27.21 41.72 -28.72
N SER A 88 25.96 41.53 -28.30
CA SER A 88 24.81 41.76 -29.17
C SER A 88 23.63 42.18 -28.30
N ASN A 89 23.22 43.44 -28.47
CA ASN A 89 21.99 44.00 -27.95
C ASN A 89 20.80 43.13 -28.39
N GLN A 90 20.03 42.59 -27.45
CA GLN A 90 18.59 42.46 -27.62
C GLN A 90 17.85 42.72 -26.30
N LEU A 91 16.85 43.57 -26.48
CA LEU A 91 15.82 44.10 -25.61
C LEU A 91 15.33 43.12 -24.53
N PHE A 92 15.29 43.61 -23.28
CA PHE A 92 14.70 42.95 -22.13
C PHE A 92 13.17 42.87 -22.31
N SER A 93 12.65 41.74 -22.79
CA SER A 93 11.22 41.45 -22.72
C SER A 93 10.92 40.87 -21.34
N ASN A 94 10.27 41.68 -20.51
CA ASN A 94 9.50 41.16 -19.38
C ASN A 94 8.26 40.46 -19.96
N ASP A 95 8.37 39.16 -20.25
CA ASP A 95 7.23 38.33 -20.62
C ASP A 95 7.02 37.27 -19.53
N SER A 96 6.01 37.56 -18.70
CA SER A 96 4.98 36.62 -18.25
C SER A 96 5.40 35.16 -18.06
N GLU A 97 5.51 34.79 -16.79
CA GLU A 97 5.55 33.42 -16.29
C GLU A 97 4.47 32.56 -16.98
N SER A 98 4.91 31.60 -17.78
CA SER A 98 4.04 30.74 -18.59
C SER A 98 3.39 29.65 -17.72
N PRO A 99 2.08 29.34 -17.83
CA PRO A 99 1.35 28.43 -16.91
C PRO A 99 1.68 26.93 -17.04
N ILE A 100 2.68 26.57 -17.84
CA ILE A 100 2.86 25.22 -18.39
C ILE A 100 3.37 24.22 -17.32
N SER A 101 3.94 24.72 -16.21
CA SER A 101 4.40 23.88 -15.09
C SER A 101 3.25 23.42 -14.19
N ALA A 102 2.28 24.29 -13.90
CA ALA A 102 1.18 23.99 -13.00
C ALA A 102 0.19 22.98 -13.61
N GLU A 103 -0.03 23.03 -14.92
CA GLU A 103 -0.99 22.14 -15.59
C GLU A 103 -0.46 20.71 -15.73
N ASN A 104 0.83 20.54 -16.02
CA ASN A 104 1.47 19.22 -16.05
C ASN A 104 1.60 18.62 -14.65
N TYR A 105 1.93 19.42 -13.63
CA TYR A 105 1.90 19.00 -12.22
C TYR A 105 0.49 18.59 -11.78
N ARG A 106 -0.54 19.38 -12.11
CA ARG A 106 -1.95 19.06 -11.83
C ARG A 106 -2.42 17.80 -12.57
N LYS A 107 -1.94 17.58 -13.79
CA LYS A 107 -2.23 16.38 -14.59
C LYS A 107 -1.52 15.14 -14.05
N SER A 108 -0.31 15.29 -13.50
CA SER A 108 0.43 14.21 -12.84
C SER A 108 -0.18 13.85 -11.48
N ILE A 109 -0.53 14.84 -10.64
CA ILE A 109 -1.26 14.61 -9.38
C ILE A 109 -2.59 13.90 -9.65
N LYS A 110 -3.39 14.39 -10.61
CA LYS A 110 -4.69 13.76 -10.94
C LYS A 110 -4.53 12.32 -11.43
N LYS A 111 -3.48 12.01 -12.20
CA LYS A 111 -3.18 10.64 -12.63
C LYS A 111 -2.82 9.75 -11.44
N ASN A 112 -2.00 10.23 -10.51
CA ASN A 112 -1.61 9.47 -9.33
C ASN A 112 -2.75 9.32 -8.30
N THR A 113 -3.65 10.31 -8.17
CA THR A 113 -4.85 10.19 -7.33
C THR A 113 -5.84 9.18 -7.91
N LEU A 114 -6.05 9.21 -9.23
CA LEU A 114 -6.95 8.26 -9.90
C LEU A 114 -6.44 6.83 -9.81
N THR A 115 -5.13 6.60 -9.94
CA THR A 115 -4.55 5.26 -9.78
C THR A 115 -4.67 4.75 -8.34
N VAL A 116 -4.48 5.61 -7.34
CA VAL A 116 -4.67 5.23 -5.92
C VAL A 116 -6.13 4.92 -5.62
N GLU A 117 -7.08 5.74 -6.09
CA GLU A 117 -8.52 5.47 -5.90
C GLU A 117 -8.94 4.13 -6.57
N ILE A 118 -8.50 3.87 -7.80
CA ILE A 118 -8.80 2.60 -8.49
C ILE A 118 -8.23 1.40 -7.72
N ILE A 119 -6.97 1.48 -7.26
CA ILE A 119 -6.33 0.39 -6.50
C ILE A 119 -7.09 0.12 -5.20
N THR A 120 -7.51 1.17 -4.49
CA THR A 120 -8.29 1.00 -3.25
C THR A 120 -9.66 0.36 -3.48
N VAL A 121 -10.37 0.74 -4.53
CA VAL A 121 -11.69 0.15 -4.86
C VAL A 121 -11.56 -1.32 -5.26
N VAL A 122 -10.56 -1.65 -6.09
CA VAL A 122 -10.33 -3.04 -6.53
C VAL A 122 -9.95 -3.92 -5.35
N THR A 123 -9.04 -3.46 -4.50
CA THR A 123 -8.61 -4.23 -3.32
C THR A 123 -9.74 -4.43 -2.32
N LEU A 124 -10.53 -3.39 -2.01
CA LEU A 124 -11.71 -3.50 -1.15
C LEU A 124 -12.77 -4.45 -1.73
N GLY A 125 -13.00 -4.39 -3.06
CA GLY A 125 -13.91 -5.29 -3.76
C GLY A 125 -13.47 -6.76 -3.66
N CYS A 126 -12.19 -7.04 -3.89
CA CYS A 126 -11.63 -8.39 -3.74
C CYS A 126 -11.79 -8.92 -2.30
N VAL A 127 -11.49 -8.09 -1.30
CA VAL A 127 -11.65 -8.47 0.11
C VAL A 127 -13.11 -8.78 0.42
N LEU A 128 -14.05 -7.96 -0.04
CA LEU A 128 -15.47 -8.18 0.18
C LEU A 128 -15.95 -9.51 -0.43
N VAL A 129 -15.56 -9.83 -1.66
CA VAL A 129 -15.91 -11.09 -2.31
C VAL A 129 -15.34 -12.29 -1.55
N LEU A 130 -14.10 -12.20 -1.06
CA LEU A 130 -13.50 -13.25 -0.25
C LEU A 130 -14.25 -13.45 1.07
N LEU A 131 -14.63 -12.37 1.76
CA LEU A 131 -15.39 -12.45 3.00
C LEU A 131 -16.78 -13.07 2.77
N ILE A 132 -17.48 -12.66 1.72
CA ILE A 132 -18.79 -13.26 1.35
C ILE A 132 -18.61 -14.75 1.05
N GLY A 133 -17.57 -15.14 0.32
CA GLY A 133 -17.26 -16.53 0.03
C GLY A 133 -16.96 -17.35 1.29
N ILE A 134 -16.15 -16.82 2.20
CA ILE A 134 -15.84 -17.46 3.49
C ILE A 134 -17.12 -17.64 4.33
N VAL A 135 -17.94 -16.60 4.45
CA VAL A 135 -19.23 -16.67 5.16
C VAL A 135 -20.14 -17.72 4.53
N TYR A 136 -20.25 -17.74 3.20
CA TYR A 136 -21.04 -18.75 2.49
C TYR A 136 -20.55 -20.17 2.76
N ILE A 137 -19.23 -20.41 2.71
CA ILE A 137 -18.63 -21.71 3.04
C ILE A 137 -18.95 -22.10 4.49
N ILE A 138 -18.80 -21.18 5.45
CA ILE A 138 -19.14 -21.42 6.86
C ILE A 138 -20.63 -21.79 7.02
N LEU A 139 -21.53 -21.08 6.34
CA LEU A 139 -22.97 -21.37 6.36
C LEU A 139 -23.27 -22.74 5.72
N MET A 140 -22.62 -23.08 4.61
CA MET A 140 -22.76 -24.38 3.97
C MET A 140 -22.22 -25.52 4.85
N LEU A 141 -21.06 -25.34 5.49
CA LEU A 141 -20.50 -26.30 6.45
C LEU A 141 -21.41 -26.45 7.68
N ARG A 142 -22.02 -25.36 8.16
CA ARG A 142 -22.99 -25.39 9.26
C ARG A 142 -24.26 -26.15 8.88
N GLN A 143 -24.79 -25.92 7.68
CA GLN A 143 -25.96 -26.64 7.17
C GLN A 143 -25.66 -28.13 6.96
N ASN A 144 -24.48 -28.46 6.42
CA ASN A 144 -24.03 -29.85 6.25
C ASN A 144 -23.86 -30.59 7.59
N ARG A 145 -23.35 -29.90 8.63
CA ARG A 145 -23.24 -30.44 10.00
C ARG A 145 -24.60 -30.71 10.65
N LEU A 146 -25.62 -29.88 10.35
CA LEU A 146 -26.98 -30.08 10.86
C LEU A 146 -27.69 -31.27 10.20
N GLN A 147 -27.46 -31.52 8.91
CA GLN A 147 -27.98 -32.69 8.21
C GLN A 147 -27.43 -34.00 8.80
N TYR A 148 -26.12 -34.06 9.10
CA TYR A 148 -25.48 -35.23 9.73
C TYR A 148 -26.02 -35.53 11.15
N LEU A 149 -26.39 -34.49 11.91
CA LEU A 149 -26.95 -34.65 13.26
C LEU A 149 -28.44 -35.05 13.24
N VAL A 150 -29.23 -34.58 12.26
CA VAL A 150 -30.63 -35.00 12.10
C VAL A 150 -30.74 -36.48 11.74
N GLN A 151 -29.76 -37.03 11.01
CA GLN A 151 -29.75 -38.42 10.56
C GLN A 151 -29.29 -39.42 11.64
N THR A 152 -28.62 -38.96 12.70
CA THR A 152 -28.13 -39.79 13.81
C THR A 152 -29.07 -39.84 15.02
N VAL A 153 -30.19 -39.11 15.00
CA VAL A 153 -31.26 -39.26 16.00
C VAL A 153 -32.21 -40.39 15.56
N PRO A 154 -32.26 -41.54 16.25
CA PRO A 154 -33.24 -42.57 15.94
C PRO A 154 -34.65 -42.03 16.27
N SER A 155 -35.55 -42.13 15.30
CA SER A 155 -36.97 -41.79 15.41
C SER A 155 -37.64 -42.54 16.58
N GLN A 156 -37.84 -41.87 17.72
CA GLN A 156 -38.71 -42.35 18.80
C GLN A 156 -40.18 -42.08 18.39
N LYS A 157 -40.66 -42.77 17.36
CA LYS A 157 -42.08 -42.77 16.99
C LYS A 157 -42.83 -43.70 17.94
N ALA A 158 -43.44 -43.08 18.95
CA ALA A 158 -44.63 -43.52 19.68
C ALA A 158 -44.83 -45.05 19.85
N ARG A 159 -44.35 -45.60 20.97
CA ARG A 159 -44.87 -46.88 21.49
C ARG A 159 -46.12 -46.58 22.30
N HIS A 160 -47.27 -46.55 21.62
CA HIS A 160 -48.54 -46.81 22.29
C HIS A 160 -48.58 -48.29 22.68
N SER A 161 -49.06 -48.54 23.90
CA SER A 161 -49.63 -49.78 24.42
C SER A 161 -48.82 -50.57 25.45
N VAL A 162 -49.54 -50.84 26.55
CA VAL A 162 -49.36 -51.83 27.62
C VAL A 162 -48.40 -51.48 28.76
N ASN A 163 -48.90 -50.69 29.72
CA ASN A 163 -48.57 -50.89 31.13
C ASN A 163 -49.86 -51.32 31.83
N ASN A 164 -50.00 -52.62 32.11
CA ASN A 164 -50.77 -53.18 33.23
C ASN A 164 -50.60 -54.70 33.22
N ALA A 165 -49.56 -55.15 33.92
CA ALA A 165 -49.47 -56.44 34.61
C ALA A 165 -48.01 -56.63 34.98
N TYR A 166 -47.68 -56.58 36.27
CA TYR A 166 -46.85 -57.59 36.91
C TYR A 166 -47.06 -57.50 38.42
N ASP A 167 -47.91 -58.42 38.84
CA ASP A 167 -48.01 -59.02 40.16
C ASP A 167 -46.63 -59.56 40.59
N ILE A 168 -46.18 -59.20 41.78
CA ILE A 168 -45.12 -59.93 42.49
C ILE A 168 -45.51 -59.94 43.97
N GLY A 169 -46.13 -61.04 44.38
CA GLY A 169 -46.26 -61.40 45.78
C GLY A 169 -44.89 -61.55 46.43
N PHE A 170 -44.76 -60.97 47.62
CA PHE A 170 -43.73 -61.33 48.58
C PHE A 170 -44.40 -61.54 49.93
N SER A 171 -44.21 -62.75 50.42
CA SER A 171 -44.75 -63.35 51.64
C SER A 171 -44.28 -62.62 52.88
N ASP A 172 -45.18 -62.40 53.84
CA ASP A 172 -44.81 -62.36 55.25
C ASP A 172 -45.91 -63.03 56.09
N GLU A 173 -45.45 -63.95 56.92
CA GLU A 173 -46.16 -64.89 57.79
C GLU A 173 -47.07 -64.22 58.83
N GLN A 174 -48.21 -64.88 59.10
CA GLN A 174 -48.95 -64.70 60.35
C GLN A 174 -48.26 -65.41 61.51
N PRO A 175 -48.42 -64.91 62.75
CA PRO A 175 -48.59 -65.77 63.89
C PRO A 175 -50.00 -65.67 64.47
N ILE A 176 -50.56 -66.85 64.73
CA ILE A 176 -51.78 -67.11 65.50
C ILE A 176 -51.49 -66.78 66.98
N VAL A 177 -52.46 -66.20 67.71
CA VAL A 177 -52.87 -66.62 69.07
C VAL A 177 -54.10 -65.81 69.51
N ASN A 178 -55.13 -66.55 69.95
CA ASN A 178 -56.36 -66.09 70.58
C ASN A 178 -56.11 -65.57 72.01
N SER A 179 -56.91 -64.61 72.51
CA SER A 179 -57.62 -64.74 73.80
C SER A 179 -58.48 -63.50 74.15
N HIS A 180 -59.75 -63.78 74.47
CA HIS A 180 -60.60 -63.24 75.56
C HIS A 180 -60.53 -61.74 75.94
N PHE A 181 -61.65 -61.02 75.86
CA PHE A 181 -62.77 -60.98 76.82
C PHE A 181 -63.99 -60.31 76.19
#